data_AF-A0A933FWK2-F1
#
_entry.id   AF-A0A933FWK2-F1
#
_cell.length_a   1.000
_cell.length_b   1.000
_cell.length_c   1.000
_cell.angle_alpha   90.00
_cell.angle_beta   90.00
_cell.angle_gamma   90.00
#
_symmetry.space_group_name_H-M   'P 1'
#
loop_
_entity.id
_entity.type
_entity.pdbx_description
1 polymer ?
#
loop_
_entity_poly.entity_id
_entity_poly.type
_entity_poly.pdbx_seq_one_letter_code
_entity_poly.pdbx_strand_id
1 'polypeptide(L)'
;MKLLFIVLCTHLPFTLQAQVVGEEVERNILVAQDLRDVEILTTFLRSKEPAVRAKAALSSGSVQDTLLISILTDLLRDTSDVVRAASAFAIGQLNYVVDSAQRRIISQVLVDQLRSERSDHVLQKTVEGLGKVGDLHSLSELIELAEQSHVLPNPEVSLSIGRYAFRGIMSERGAAYA
;
A
#
# COMPACT_ATOMS: atom_id res chain seq x y z
N MET A 1 46.39 -43.63 -0.83
CA MET A 1 46.34 -42.49 -1.77
C MET A 1 45.04 -41.74 -1.51
N LYS A 2 45.07 -40.76 -0.59
CA LYS A 2 43.93 -39.90 -0.23
C LYS A 2 44.18 -38.52 -0.85
N LEU A 3 43.44 -38.15 -1.88
CA LEU A 3 43.31 -36.77 -2.38
C LEU A 3 41.86 -36.66 -2.86
N LEU A 4 40.98 -35.94 -2.18
CA LEU A 4 40.81 -34.47 -2.14
C LEU A 4 39.48 -34.18 -2.85
N PHE A 5 38.38 -34.31 -2.11
CA PHE A 5 37.01 -34.04 -2.58
C PHE A 5 36.39 -32.98 -1.68
N ILE A 6 37.03 -31.81 -1.57
CA ILE A 6 36.51 -30.68 -0.81
C ILE A 6 36.85 -29.40 -1.58
N VAL A 7 35.86 -28.50 -1.65
CA VAL A 7 35.91 -27.11 -2.14
C VAL A 7 35.63 -26.93 -3.63
N LEU A 8 34.35 -26.99 -4.02
CA LEU A 8 33.86 -26.38 -5.26
C LEU A 8 32.55 -25.59 -5.06
N CYS A 9 32.26 -25.15 -3.83
CA CYS A 9 31.04 -24.39 -3.50
C CYS A 9 31.26 -22.96 -2.98
N THR A 10 32.48 -22.40 -2.96
CA THR A 10 32.72 -21.12 -2.26
C THR A 10 32.58 -19.86 -3.10
N HIS A 11 32.33 -19.94 -4.41
CA HIS A 11 32.26 -18.75 -5.26
C HIS A 11 31.13 -18.84 -6.30
N LEU A 12 29.88 -18.94 -5.84
CA LEU A 12 28.79 -18.48 -6.69
C LEU A 12 29.04 -16.98 -6.95
N PRO A 13 29.05 -16.52 -8.21
CA PRO A 13 29.20 -15.09 -8.50
C PRO A 13 28.18 -14.28 -7.70
N PHE A 14 28.63 -13.18 -7.11
CA PHE A 14 27.86 -12.33 -6.20
C PHE A 14 26.46 -11.96 -6.74
N THR A 15 26.33 -11.78 -8.05
CA THR A 15 25.07 -11.52 -8.74
C THR A 15 24.07 -12.67 -8.63
N LEU A 16 24.54 -13.92 -8.73
CA LEU A 16 23.72 -15.11 -8.62
C LEU A 16 23.30 -15.34 -7.16
N GLN A 17 24.19 -15.04 -6.20
CA GLN A 17 23.85 -15.12 -4.78
C GLN A 17 22.83 -14.05 -4.37
N ALA A 18 22.95 -12.82 -4.86
CA ALA A 18 21.97 -11.77 -4.63
C ALA A 18 20.59 -12.10 -5.26
N GLN A 19 20.59 -12.70 -6.45
CA GLN A 19 19.37 -13.15 -7.13
C GLN A 19 18.66 -14.27 -6.35
N VAL A 20 19.41 -15.28 -5.89
CA VAL A 20 18.86 -16.38 -5.08
C VAL A 20 18.28 -15.88 -3.75
N VAL A 21 18.96 -14.95 -3.08
CA VAL A 21 18.46 -14.33 -1.85
C VAL A 21 17.18 -13.52 -2.12
N GLY A 22 17.11 -12.81 -3.25
CA GLY A 22 15.90 -12.10 -3.68
C GLY A 22 14.71 -13.05 -3.86
N GLU A 23 14.91 -14.16 -4.57
CA GLU A 23 13.88 -15.19 -4.79
C GLU A 23 13.42 -15.85 -3.48
N GLU A 24 14.33 -16.07 -2.53
CA GLU A 24 14.00 -16.62 -1.21
C GLU A 24 13.17 -15.64 -0.37
N VAL A 25 13.55 -14.36 -0.35
CA VAL A 25 12.79 -13.32 0.37
C VAL A 25 11.39 -13.17 -0.21
N GLU A 26 11.26 -13.13 -1.54
CA GLU A 26 9.95 -13.05 -2.19
C GLU A 26 9.08 -14.26 -1.86
N ARG A 27 9.65 -15.48 -1.92
CA ARG A 27 8.95 -16.70 -1.52
C ARG A 27 8.48 -16.62 -0.08
N ASN A 28 9.31 -16.16 0.84
CA ASN A 28 8.97 -16.09 2.26
C ASN A 28 7.84 -15.09 2.53
N ILE A 29 7.79 -13.96 1.81
CA ILE A 29 6.66 -13.03 1.88
C ILE A 29 5.36 -13.69 1.38
N LEU A 30 5.43 -14.44 0.28
CA LEU A 30 4.25 -15.15 -0.25
C LEU A 30 3.77 -16.25 0.70
N VAL A 31 4.69 -17.02 1.29
CA VAL A 31 4.33 -18.01 2.32
C VAL A 31 3.69 -17.34 3.53
N ALA A 32 4.23 -16.20 3.99
CA ALA A 32 3.63 -15.44 5.09
C ALA A 32 2.24 -14.90 4.73
N GLN A 33 2.03 -14.48 3.48
CA GLN A 33 0.72 -14.08 2.98
C GLN A 33 -0.28 -15.24 3.01
N ASP A 34 0.09 -16.41 2.48
CA ASP A 34 -0.76 -17.60 2.41
C ASP A 34 -1.13 -18.11 3.81
N LEU A 35 -0.17 -18.09 4.73
CA LEU A 35 -0.37 -18.45 6.13
C LEU A 35 -1.03 -17.36 6.97
N ARG A 36 -1.25 -16.16 6.38
CA ARG A 36 -1.73 -14.96 7.08
C ARG A 36 -0.88 -14.62 8.32
N ASP A 37 0.43 -14.82 8.21
CA ASP A 37 1.39 -14.60 9.29
C ASP A 37 1.75 -13.11 9.42
N VAL A 38 1.06 -12.44 10.33
CA VAL A 38 1.21 -11.01 10.62
C VAL A 38 2.60 -10.68 11.19
N GLU A 39 3.20 -11.58 11.96
CA GLU A 39 4.50 -11.35 12.61
C GLU A 39 5.63 -11.35 11.57
N ILE A 40 5.62 -12.32 10.66
CA ILE A 40 6.58 -12.39 9.57
C ILE A 40 6.40 -11.20 8.61
N LEU A 41 5.16 -10.87 8.24
CA LEU A 41 4.89 -9.70 7.40
C LEU A 41 5.37 -8.39 8.05
N THR A 42 5.18 -8.23 9.37
CA THR A 42 5.70 -7.09 10.14
C THR A 42 7.22 -6.97 10.02
N THR A 43 7.93 -8.08 10.01
CA THR A 43 9.39 -8.08 9.81
C THR A 43 9.77 -7.56 8.42
N PHE A 44 9.10 -8.03 7.37
CA PHE A 44 9.39 -7.59 6.01
C PHE A 44 8.98 -6.15 5.72
N LEU A 45 7.89 -5.66 6.34
CA LEU A 45 7.47 -4.25 6.28
C LEU A 45 8.52 -3.29 6.85
N ARG A 46 9.45 -3.77 7.69
CA ARG A 46 10.56 -3.00 8.29
C ARG A 46 11.91 -3.23 7.59
N SER A 47 11.93 -3.94 6.47
CA SER A 47 13.15 -4.20 5.70
C SER A 47 13.85 -2.90 5.29
N LYS A 48 15.18 -2.93 5.20
CA LYS A 48 15.96 -1.82 4.63
C LYS A 48 15.71 -1.65 3.14
N GLU A 49 15.39 -2.73 2.44
CA GLU A 49 15.17 -2.74 1.00
C GLU A 49 13.74 -2.29 0.64
N PRO A 50 13.56 -1.21 -0.12
CA PRO A 50 12.23 -0.71 -0.49
C PRO A 50 11.37 -1.73 -1.24
N ALA A 51 11.97 -2.55 -2.11
CA ALA A 51 11.26 -3.58 -2.86
C ALA A 51 10.60 -4.62 -1.93
N VAL A 52 11.32 -5.02 -0.87
CA VAL A 52 10.83 -5.95 0.15
C VAL A 52 9.68 -5.32 0.94
N ARG A 53 9.81 -4.05 1.37
CA ARG A 53 8.73 -3.33 2.06
C ARG A 53 7.47 -3.20 1.20
N ALA A 54 7.63 -2.82 -0.07
CA ALA A 54 6.51 -2.67 -1.01
C ALA A 54 5.80 -4.01 -1.24
N LYS A 55 6.54 -5.10 -1.45
CA LYS A 55 5.97 -6.45 -1.61
C LYS A 55 5.23 -6.89 -0.35
N ALA A 56 5.82 -6.68 0.83
CA ALA A 56 5.17 -6.97 2.10
C ALA A 56 3.88 -6.18 2.29
N ALA A 57 3.87 -4.89 1.95
CA ALA A 57 2.66 -4.06 2.02
C ALA A 57 1.55 -4.58 1.10
N LEU A 58 1.86 -4.97 -0.14
CA LEU A 58 0.89 -5.58 -1.05
C LEU A 58 0.34 -6.90 -0.48
N SER A 59 1.19 -7.76 0.07
CA SER A 59 0.79 -8.99 0.75
C SER A 59 -0.08 -8.71 1.98
N SER A 60 0.22 -7.68 2.77
CA SER A 60 -0.63 -7.22 3.88
C SER A 60 -2.02 -6.79 3.41
N GLY A 61 -2.12 -6.14 2.25
CA GLY A 61 -3.39 -5.81 1.60
C GLY A 61 -4.21 -7.04 1.20
N SER A 62 -3.57 -8.16 0.87
CA SER A 62 -4.25 -9.44 0.64
C SER A 62 -4.68 -10.13 1.93
N VAL A 63 -3.87 -10.03 2.99
CA VAL A 63 -4.18 -10.62 4.30
C VAL A 63 -5.32 -9.85 5.00
N GLN A 64 -5.37 -8.52 4.83
CA GLN A 64 -6.40 -7.66 5.40
C GLN A 64 -6.51 -7.78 6.93
N ASP A 65 -5.39 -7.94 7.62
CA ASP A 65 -5.36 -7.93 9.09
C ASP A 65 -5.24 -6.50 9.62
N THR A 66 -6.16 -6.11 10.50
CA THR A 66 -6.23 -4.76 11.04
C THR A 66 -5.07 -4.41 11.99
N LEU A 67 -4.34 -5.41 12.50
CA LEU A 67 -3.11 -5.20 13.28
C LEU A 67 -2.01 -4.49 12.47
N LEU A 68 -2.07 -4.59 11.14
CA LEU A 68 -1.08 -3.98 10.24
C LEU A 68 -1.41 -2.51 9.90
N ILE A 69 -2.58 -1.99 10.29
CA ILE A 69 -3.03 -0.63 9.94
C ILE A 69 -1.98 0.41 10.32
N SER A 70 -1.46 0.37 11.55
CA SER A 70 -0.47 1.36 12.03
C SER A 70 0.79 1.37 11.16
N ILE A 71 1.29 0.19 10.79
CA ILE A 71 2.51 0.07 9.97
C ILE A 71 2.23 0.57 8.56
N LEU A 72 1.09 0.19 7.97
CA LEU A 72 0.71 0.65 6.64
C LEU A 72 0.55 2.18 6.62
N THR A 73 -0.11 2.78 7.62
CA THR A 73 -0.24 4.24 7.69
C THR A 73 1.11 4.95 7.83
N ASP A 74 2.08 4.36 8.54
CA ASP A 74 3.44 4.90 8.62
C ASP A 74 4.16 4.83 7.26
N LEU A 75 3.98 3.74 6.52
CA LEU A 75 4.58 3.56 5.18
C LEU A 75 4.04 4.54 4.12
N LEU A 76 2.94 5.27 4.39
CA LEU A 76 2.50 6.37 3.53
C LEU A 76 3.48 7.55 3.53
N ARG A 77 4.45 7.58 4.44
CA ARG A 77 5.52 8.57 4.52
C ARG A 77 6.90 7.98 4.17
N ASP A 78 6.93 6.77 3.61
CA ASP A 78 8.17 6.11 3.20
C ASP A 78 8.92 6.95 2.14
N THR A 79 10.25 6.89 2.17
CA THR A 79 11.10 7.63 1.23
C THR A 79 10.94 7.12 -0.21
N SER A 80 10.57 5.85 -0.39
CA SER A 80 10.28 5.26 -1.69
C SER A 80 8.82 5.44 -2.06
N ASP A 81 8.58 6.03 -3.23
CA ASP A 81 7.24 6.18 -3.82
C ASP A 81 6.55 4.84 -4.10
N VAL A 82 7.30 3.81 -4.52
CA VAL A 82 6.77 2.45 -4.71
C VAL A 82 6.21 1.89 -3.41
N VAL A 83 6.87 2.12 -2.28
CA VAL A 83 6.38 1.70 -0.95
C VAL A 83 5.14 2.49 -0.55
N ARG A 84 5.13 3.81 -0.76
CA ARG A 84 3.95 4.65 -0.47
C ARG A 84 2.73 4.22 -1.28
N ALA A 85 2.90 3.97 -2.58
CA ALA A 85 1.84 3.50 -3.47
C ALA A 85 1.33 2.11 -3.07
N ALA A 86 2.23 1.17 -2.76
CA ALA A 86 1.87 -0.16 -2.26
C ALA A 86 1.07 -0.08 -0.96
N SER A 87 1.48 0.79 -0.03
CA SER A 87 0.76 0.99 1.22
C SER A 87 -0.63 1.60 1.00
N ALA A 88 -0.75 2.66 0.18
CA ALA A 88 -2.03 3.27 -0.14
C ALA A 88 -3.01 2.26 -0.78
N PHE A 89 -2.51 1.43 -1.70
CA PHE A 89 -3.30 0.34 -2.28
C PHE A 89 -3.73 -0.68 -1.23
N ALA A 90 -2.81 -1.13 -0.37
CA ALA A 90 -3.06 -2.13 0.68
C ALA A 90 -4.10 -1.65 1.68
N ILE A 91 -4.00 -0.39 2.12
CA ILE A 91 -4.99 0.28 2.96
C ILE A 91 -6.36 0.24 2.31
N GLY A 92 -6.44 0.52 1.00
CA GLY A 92 -7.68 0.44 0.23
C GLY A 92 -8.37 -0.93 0.28
N GLN A 93 -7.62 -2.02 0.47
CA GLN A 93 -8.16 -3.38 0.58
C GLN A 93 -8.78 -3.68 1.95
N LEU A 94 -8.56 -2.82 2.95
CA LEU A 94 -9.07 -3.04 4.31
C LEU A 94 -10.54 -2.63 4.46
N ASN A 95 -11.20 -2.22 3.38
CA ASN A 95 -12.50 -1.55 3.41
C ASN A 95 -13.63 -2.34 4.09
N TYR A 96 -13.56 -3.68 4.11
CA TYR A 96 -14.58 -4.55 4.73
C TYR A 96 -14.22 -5.03 6.15
N VAL A 97 -12.97 -4.82 6.60
CA VAL A 97 -12.48 -5.31 7.90
C VAL A 97 -12.31 -4.21 8.94
N VAL A 98 -12.28 -2.94 8.53
CA VAL A 98 -12.10 -1.80 9.44
C VAL A 98 -13.40 -1.27 10.00
N ASP A 99 -13.38 -0.97 11.31
CA ASP A 99 -14.48 -0.28 11.99
C ASP A 99 -14.52 1.22 11.66
N SER A 100 -15.51 1.94 12.20
CA SER A 100 -15.69 3.38 11.93
C SER A 100 -14.56 4.25 12.49
N ALA A 101 -13.96 3.88 13.62
CA ALA A 101 -12.87 4.64 14.24
C ALA A 101 -11.57 4.49 13.43
N GLN A 102 -11.22 3.26 13.06
CA GLN A 102 -10.10 2.95 12.17
C GLN A 102 -10.27 3.63 10.81
N ARG A 103 -11.48 3.56 10.25
CA ARG A 103 -11.82 4.22 8.98
C ARG A 103 -11.57 5.72 9.02
N ARG A 104 -11.99 6.38 10.11
CA ARG A 104 -11.79 7.83 10.28
C ARG A 104 -10.30 8.18 10.25
N ILE A 105 -9.48 7.44 11.01
CA ILE A 105 -8.04 7.65 11.09
C ILE A 105 -7.38 7.44 9.72
N ILE A 106 -7.65 6.29 9.09
CA ILE A 106 -7.10 5.93 7.79
C ILE A 106 -7.45 6.99 6.73
N SER A 107 -8.71 7.40 6.68
CA SER A 107 -9.18 8.37 5.67
C SER A 107 -8.51 9.72 5.85
N GLN A 108 -8.30 10.17 7.11
CA GLN A 108 -7.57 11.40 7.39
C GLN A 108 -6.12 11.32 6.91
N VAL A 109 -5.42 10.22 7.20
CA VAL A 109 -4.01 10.07 6.81
C VAL A 109 -3.84 10.03 5.29
N LEU A 110 -4.76 9.38 4.57
CA LEU A 110 -4.75 9.39 3.11
C LEU A 110 -5.00 10.80 2.54
N VAL A 111 -5.92 11.58 3.12
CA VAL A 111 -6.14 12.99 2.73
C VAL A 111 -4.87 13.83 2.97
N ASP A 112 -4.21 13.65 4.12
CA ASP A 112 -2.96 14.34 4.44
C ASP A 112 -1.85 13.99 3.43
N GLN A 113 -1.80 12.73 2.97
CA GLN A 113 -0.88 12.30 1.92
C GLN A 113 -1.18 13.02 0.59
N LEU A 114 -2.45 13.10 0.16
CA LEU A 114 -2.82 13.83 -1.07
C LEU A 114 -2.37 15.29 -1.07
N ARG A 115 -2.35 15.94 0.11
CA ARG A 115 -1.94 17.36 0.24
C ARG A 115 -0.45 17.60 0.03
N SER A 116 0.39 16.56 0.22
CA SER A 116 1.85 16.69 0.22
C SER A 116 2.55 15.86 -0.87
N GLU A 117 1.87 14.86 -1.42
CA GLU A 117 2.42 13.93 -2.42
C GLU A 117 2.65 14.60 -3.77
N ARG A 118 3.70 14.15 -4.48
CA ARG A 118 4.14 14.68 -5.77
C ARG A 118 4.25 13.61 -6.85
N SER A 119 4.27 12.32 -6.49
CA SER A 119 4.29 11.22 -7.44
C SER A 119 2.87 10.91 -7.92
N ASP A 120 2.64 11.02 -9.23
CA ASP A 120 1.35 10.72 -9.86
C ASP A 120 0.88 9.29 -9.57
N HIS A 121 1.82 8.34 -9.54
CA HIS A 121 1.51 6.95 -9.23
C HIS A 121 1.01 6.79 -7.78
N VAL A 122 1.63 7.48 -6.82
CA VAL A 122 1.17 7.47 -5.43
C VAL A 122 -0.18 8.17 -5.32
N LEU A 123 -0.34 9.36 -5.92
CA LEU A 123 -1.62 10.08 -5.95
C LEU A 123 -2.76 9.21 -6.47
N GLN A 124 -2.54 8.49 -7.57
CA GLN A 124 -3.53 7.55 -8.10
C GLN A 124 -3.91 6.48 -7.07
N LYS A 125 -2.93 5.84 -6.42
CA LYS A 125 -3.21 4.80 -5.42
C LYS A 125 -3.85 5.35 -4.15
N THR A 126 -3.51 6.56 -3.73
CA THR A 126 -4.11 7.23 -2.58
C THR A 126 -5.57 7.59 -2.87
N VAL A 127 -5.87 8.16 -4.04
CA VAL A 127 -7.26 8.46 -4.46
C VAL A 127 -8.08 7.17 -4.62
N GLU A 128 -7.51 6.13 -5.23
CA GLU A 128 -8.14 4.81 -5.34
C GLU A 128 -8.48 4.24 -3.95
N GLY A 129 -7.50 4.24 -3.04
CA GLY A 129 -7.65 3.78 -1.67
C GLY A 129 -8.74 4.55 -0.94
N LEU A 130 -8.72 5.89 -1.03
CA LEU A 130 -9.67 6.76 -0.36
C LEU A 130 -11.11 6.48 -0.79
N GLY A 131 -11.37 6.20 -2.07
CA GLY A 131 -12.72 5.80 -2.52
C GLY A 131 -13.22 4.48 -1.92
N LYS A 132 -12.29 3.54 -1.68
CA LYS A 132 -12.63 2.23 -1.10
C LYS A 132 -12.87 2.30 0.40
N VAL A 133 -12.02 3.01 1.14
CA VAL A 133 -12.09 3.04 2.61
C VAL A 133 -12.78 4.27 3.17
N GLY A 134 -12.88 5.35 2.43
CA GLY A 134 -13.26 6.67 2.93
C GLY A 134 -14.64 6.77 3.60
N ASP A 135 -14.82 7.88 4.31
CA ASP A 135 -16.06 8.36 4.93
C ASP A 135 -16.59 9.65 4.25
N LEU A 136 -17.75 10.16 4.68
CA LEU A 136 -18.36 11.36 4.07
C LEU A 136 -17.46 12.61 4.14
N HIS A 137 -16.69 12.75 5.21
CA HIS A 137 -15.78 13.87 5.36
C HIS A 137 -14.63 13.80 4.36
N SER A 138 -13.97 12.65 4.23
CA SER A 138 -12.91 12.47 3.23
C SER A 138 -13.40 12.60 1.79
N LEU A 139 -14.67 12.25 1.50
CA LEU A 139 -15.26 12.58 0.20
C LEU A 139 -15.31 14.09 -0.03
N SER A 140 -15.69 14.85 1.00
CA SER A 140 -15.80 16.31 0.92
C SER A 140 -14.43 16.95 0.72
N GLU A 141 -13.42 16.46 1.44
CA GLU A 141 -12.02 16.87 1.29
C GLU A 141 -11.46 16.54 -0.10
N LEU A 142 -11.76 15.34 -0.64
CA LEU A 142 -11.31 14.95 -1.97
C LEU A 142 -11.88 15.87 -3.07
N ILE A 143 -13.17 16.21 -2.98
CA ILE A 143 -13.83 17.12 -3.93
C ILE A 143 -13.18 18.50 -3.86
N GLU A 144 -12.99 19.03 -2.65
CA GLU A 144 -12.35 20.34 -2.46
C GLU A 144 -10.93 20.37 -3.01
N LEU A 145 -10.13 19.31 -2.74
CA LEU A 145 -8.78 19.19 -3.27
C LEU A 145 -8.77 19.12 -4.80
N ALA A 146 -9.69 18.39 -5.42
CA ALA A 146 -9.77 18.29 -6.88
C ALA A 146 -10.15 19.61 -7.55
N GLU A 147 -11.01 20.41 -6.92
CA GLU A 147 -11.37 21.75 -7.42
C GLU A 147 -10.20 22.75 -7.31
N GLN A 148 -9.41 22.66 -6.25
CA GLN A 148 -8.30 23.59 -5.98
C GLN A 148 -7.01 23.19 -6.71
N SER A 149 -6.83 21.91 -7.00
CA SER A 149 -5.53 21.33 -7.37
C SER A 149 -5.59 20.56 -8.67
N HIS A 150 -4.93 21.07 -9.71
CA HIS A 150 -4.85 20.42 -11.02
C HIS A 150 -3.91 19.18 -11.06
N VAL A 151 -3.29 18.81 -9.94
CA VAL A 151 -2.38 17.64 -9.86
C VAL A 151 -3.10 16.33 -9.52
N LEU A 152 -4.35 16.36 -9.05
CA LEU A 152 -5.06 15.10 -8.81
C LEU A 152 -5.45 14.43 -10.14
N PRO A 153 -5.32 13.10 -10.25
CA PRO A 153 -5.65 12.38 -11.48
C PRO A 153 -7.17 12.37 -11.71
N ASN A 154 -7.67 13.27 -12.58
CA ASN A 154 -9.10 13.45 -12.85
C ASN A 154 -9.89 12.14 -13.08
N PRO A 155 -9.43 11.19 -13.92
CA PRO A 155 -10.16 9.93 -14.11
C PRO A 155 -10.29 9.12 -12.81
N GLU A 156 -9.25 9.09 -11.99
CA GLU A 156 -9.27 8.35 -10.72
C GLU A 156 -10.12 9.06 -9.67
N VAL A 157 -10.16 10.40 -9.66
CA VAL A 157 -11.06 11.17 -8.78
C VAL A 157 -12.52 10.81 -9.07
N SER A 158 -12.93 10.82 -10.34
CA SER A 158 -14.29 10.42 -10.73
C SER A 158 -14.60 8.96 -10.33
N LEU A 159 -13.67 8.03 -10.58
CA LEU A 159 -13.84 6.63 -10.14
C LEU A 159 -13.95 6.52 -8.61
N SER A 160 -13.15 7.28 -7.87
CA SER A 160 -13.17 7.30 -6.41
C SER A 160 -14.50 7.83 -5.86
N ILE A 161 -15.01 8.93 -6.41
CA ILE A 161 -16.35 9.47 -6.09
C ILE A 161 -17.43 8.43 -6.40
N GLY A 162 -17.33 7.72 -7.53
CA GLY A 162 -18.21 6.59 -7.86
C GLY A 162 -18.17 5.47 -6.80
N ARG A 163 -16.99 5.11 -6.29
CA ARG A 163 -16.84 4.11 -5.22
C ARG A 163 -17.47 4.56 -3.90
N TYR A 164 -17.40 5.85 -3.57
CA TYR A 164 -18.16 6.42 -2.45
C TYR A 164 -19.68 6.26 -2.66
N ALA A 165 -20.18 6.62 -3.85
CA ALA A 165 -21.59 6.54 -4.18
C ALA A 165 -22.13 5.09 -4.13
N PHE A 166 -21.37 4.11 -4.64
CA PHE A 166 -21.72 2.68 -4.53
C PHE A 166 -21.82 2.19 -3.07
N ARG A 167 -21.17 2.90 -2.14
CA ARG A 167 -21.24 2.63 -0.70
C ARG A 167 -22.31 3.47 0.00
N GLY A 168 -23.13 4.23 -0.74
CA GLY A 168 -24.16 5.11 -0.20
C GLY A 168 -23.63 6.39 0.44
N ILE A 169 -22.37 6.76 0.17
CA ILE A 169 -21.74 7.98 0.67
C ILE A 169 -21.77 8.99 -0.46
N MET A 170 -22.57 10.04 -0.30
CA MET A 170 -22.79 11.04 -1.33
C MET A 170 -22.64 12.45 -0.76
N SER A 171 -22.21 13.38 -1.61
CA SER A 171 -22.16 14.81 -1.32
C SER A 171 -22.93 15.53 -2.42
N GLU A 172 -23.70 16.57 -2.07
CA GLU A 172 -24.41 17.41 -3.06
C GLU A 172 -23.44 17.98 -4.11
N ARG A 173 -22.19 18.29 -3.71
CA ARG A 173 -21.14 18.77 -4.61
C ARG A 173 -20.57 17.65 -5.49
N GLY A 174 -20.60 16.40 -5.02
CA GLY A 174 -20.06 15.25 -5.75
C GLY A 174 -20.89 14.85 -6.97
N ALA A 175 -22.17 15.27 -7.04
CA ALA A 175 -23.04 15.00 -8.18
C ALA A 175 -22.54 15.64 -9.50
N ALA A 176 -21.69 16.67 -9.42
CA ALA A 176 -21.09 17.32 -10.59
C ALA A 176 -19.98 16.49 -11.28
N TYR A 177 -19.54 15.40 -10.65
CA TYR A 177 -18.46 14.53 -11.15
C TYR A 177 -18.97 13.21 -11.76
N ALA A 178 -20.30 13.05 -11.90
CA ALA A 178 -20.98 11.92 -12.54
C ALA A 178 -21.40 12.29 -13.98
#